data_AF-A0A8J3HW03-F1
#
_entry.id   AF-A0A8J3HW03-F1
#
_cell.length_a   1.000
_cell.length_b   1.000
_cell.length_c   1.000
_cell.angle_alpha   90.00
_cell.angle_beta   90.00
_cell.angle_gamma   90.00
#
_symmetry.space_group_name_H-M   'P 1'
#
loop_
_entity.id
_entity.type
_entity.pdbx_description
1 polymer ?
#
loop_
_entity_poly.entity_id
_entity_poly.type
_entity_poly.pdbx_seq_one_letter_code
_entity_poly.pdbx_strand_id
1 'polypeptide(L)'
;MPVPHLLYSTPEGEIREEPRLQALAFDGQPLEISDLIPLPDGVTLSMMPDRRAVGRKKNGERQVLAETKGWAVAALLPIGYTRTHLPAYDKVEGTEPLPFFGYSAVAAINGDLYVAAVKTDDPHKWHPRSFPRQKLERLVQAKTRAFPENRVIRQHAHCALDYSCPTASNLFFERWEMAIAVSPGCNSRCIGCISKQEEENLISPQDRLDFIPTVEEIVEVAIPHLESADEAIVSFGQGCEGDPLMQWKRIERAITAMRERTDKGIININTNASNPRWLQRLFDAGLDTIRVSTISGHPETYTAYYRPVGYRFEDVKESLKRAGEEGLYSSINLLCLPGMIDREREVEALLAFVRETGLRLIQLRNLNIDPEVLLPKMPDLASMGKALGMREFIDTLHREVPEVAIGNFTRPIKRGMVAR
;
A
#
# COMPACT_ATOMS: atom_id res chain seq x y z
N MET A 1 -27.09 -8.15 20.52
CA MET A 1 -25.77 -8.33 19.88
C MET A 1 -24.71 -7.88 20.87
N PRO A 2 -23.53 -8.53 20.93
CA PRO A 2 -22.48 -8.11 21.85
C PRO A 2 -21.96 -6.71 21.47
N VAL A 3 -21.61 -5.91 22.47
CA VAL A 3 -21.13 -4.53 22.29
C VAL A 3 -19.60 -4.57 22.14
N PRO A 4 -19.02 -3.97 21.07
CA PRO A 4 -17.58 -3.82 20.96
C PRO A 4 -17.07 -2.78 21.96
N HIS A 5 -16.24 -3.18 22.90
CA HIS A 5 -15.71 -2.30 23.94
C HIS A 5 -14.39 -1.65 23.53
N LEU A 6 -14.15 -0.47 24.10
CA LEU A 6 -12.94 0.29 23.90
C LEU A 6 -11.71 -0.50 24.36
N LEU A 7 -10.71 -0.56 23.48
CA LEU A 7 -9.34 -0.96 23.83
C LEU A 7 -8.47 0.28 24.00
N TYR A 8 -7.58 0.25 24.98
CA TYR A 8 -6.57 1.28 25.18
C TYR A 8 -5.23 0.65 25.62
N SER A 9 -4.13 1.36 25.39
CA SER A 9 -2.81 0.97 25.87
C SER A 9 -2.47 1.81 27.08
N THR A 10 -2.01 1.23 28.18
CA THR A 10 -1.38 2.02 29.25
C THR A 10 -0.11 2.70 28.73
N PRO A 11 0.41 3.73 29.43
CA PRO A 11 1.68 4.35 29.08
C PRO A 11 2.86 3.35 28.99
N GLU A 12 2.80 2.24 29.73
CA GLU A 12 3.80 1.16 29.73
C GLU A 12 3.64 0.15 28.57
N GLY A 13 2.57 0.28 27.77
CA GLY A 13 2.32 -0.58 26.62
C GLY A 13 1.39 -1.78 26.87
N GLU A 14 0.74 -1.86 28.03
CA GLU A 14 -0.23 -2.92 28.30
C GLU A 14 -1.58 -2.61 27.63
N ILE A 15 -2.11 -3.55 26.84
CA ILE A 15 -3.42 -3.41 26.22
C ILE A 15 -4.50 -3.83 27.22
N ARG A 16 -5.51 -2.97 27.42
CA ARG A 16 -6.60 -3.17 28.35
C ARG A 16 -7.95 -2.86 27.70
N GLU A 17 -8.97 -3.59 28.12
CA GLU A 17 -10.37 -3.35 27.78
C GLU A 17 -11.01 -2.38 28.79
N GLU A 18 -11.80 -1.42 28.32
CA GLU A 18 -12.71 -0.64 29.16
C GLU A 18 -14.17 -1.04 28.87
N PRO A 19 -14.72 -2.02 29.61
CA PRO A 19 -16.03 -2.60 29.32
C PRO A 19 -17.20 -1.64 29.59
N ARG A 20 -16.94 -0.47 30.19
CA ARG A 20 -17.96 0.57 30.39
C ARG A 20 -18.16 1.44 29.15
N LEU A 21 -17.24 1.38 28.18
CA LEU A 21 -17.21 2.24 27.01
C LEU A 21 -17.28 1.40 25.72
N GLN A 22 -18.23 1.72 24.86
CA GLN A 22 -18.28 1.21 23.50
C GLN A 22 -17.17 1.86 22.67
N ALA A 23 -16.48 1.08 21.84
CA ALA A 23 -15.48 1.58 20.91
C ALA A 23 -16.13 2.50 19.86
N LEU A 24 -15.39 3.54 19.47
CA LEU A 24 -15.81 4.50 18.44
C LEU A 24 -14.85 4.45 17.24
N ALA A 25 -15.36 4.75 16.06
CA ALA A 25 -14.58 5.10 14.88
C ALA A 25 -14.18 6.59 14.90
N PHE A 26 -13.21 6.95 14.07
CA PHE A 26 -12.65 8.31 14.00
C PHE A 26 -13.69 9.42 13.74
N ASP A 27 -14.77 9.11 13.04
CA ASP A 27 -15.90 10.03 12.80
C ASP A 27 -16.88 10.15 13.98
N GLY A 28 -16.59 9.46 15.10
CA GLY A 28 -17.39 9.44 16.31
C GLY A 28 -18.52 8.42 16.31
N GLN A 29 -18.70 7.64 15.23
CA GLN A 29 -19.74 6.60 15.19
C GLN A 29 -19.35 5.41 16.06
N PRO A 30 -20.31 4.79 16.76
CA PRO A 30 -20.06 3.57 17.51
C PRO A 30 -19.69 2.42 16.57
N LEU A 31 -18.67 1.65 16.91
CA LEU A 31 -18.39 0.41 16.20
C LEU A 31 -19.45 -0.63 16.55
N GLU A 32 -19.94 -1.32 15.52
CA GLU A 32 -20.84 -2.46 15.63
C GLU A 32 -20.12 -3.76 15.28
N ILE A 33 -20.66 -4.90 15.72
CA ILE A 33 -20.07 -6.21 15.42
C ILE A 33 -20.00 -6.48 13.91
N SER A 34 -20.93 -5.94 13.12
CA SER A 34 -20.94 -6.03 11.65
C SER A 34 -19.77 -5.30 10.98
N ASP A 35 -19.15 -4.35 11.68
CA ASP A 35 -17.98 -3.63 11.17
C ASP A 35 -16.69 -4.43 11.31
N LEU A 36 -16.71 -5.44 12.18
CA LEU A 36 -15.54 -6.07 12.75
C LEU A 36 -15.34 -7.51 12.26
N ILE A 37 -14.08 -7.91 12.17
CA ILE A 37 -13.66 -9.30 12.04
C ILE A 37 -12.76 -9.67 13.22
N PRO A 38 -12.68 -10.96 13.62
CA PRO A 38 -11.66 -11.40 14.57
C PRO A 38 -10.27 -10.95 14.11
N LEU A 39 -9.43 -10.52 15.04
CA LEU A 39 -8.09 -10.02 14.72
C LEU A 39 -7.31 -11.07 13.91
N PRO A 40 -6.94 -10.79 12.64
CA PRO A 40 -6.26 -11.78 11.83
C PRO A 40 -4.82 -12.03 12.31
N ASP A 41 -4.31 -13.22 12.02
CA ASP A 41 -2.90 -13.55 12.25
C ASP A 41 -1.98 -12.61 11.46
N GLY A 42 -0.80 -12.32 12.02
CA GLY A 42 0.17 -11.39 11.42
C GLY A 42 -0.12 -9.90 11.63
N VAL A 43 -1.12 -9.54 12.43
CA VAL A 43 -1.35 -8.14 12.86
C VAL A 43 -0.33 -7.71 13.90
N THR A 44 0.12 -6.46 13.79
CA THR A 44 0.84 -5.75 14.86
C THR A 44 -0.12 -4.78 15.54
N LEU A 45 -0.34 -4.93 16.84
CA LEU A 45 -1.04 -3.92 17.65
C LEU A 45 -0.08 -2.78 17.95
N SER A 46 -0.58 -1.56 17.83
CA SER A 46 0.22 -0.34 17.97
C SER A 46 -0.48 0.64 18.90
N MET A 47 0.24 1.12 19.90
CA MET A 47 -0.20 2.29 20.66
C MET A 47 -0.13 3.53 19.78
N MET A 48 -0.98 4.51 20.07
CA MET A 48 -0.99 5.82 19.42
C MET A 48 -0.65 6.89 20.46
N PRO A 49 0.65 7.13 20.75
CA PRO A 49 1.06 8.13 21.73
C PRO A 49 0.40 9.48 21.49
N ASP A 50 0.10 10.18 22.57
CA ASP A 50 -0.57 11.50 22.54
C ASP A 50 -1.97 11.51 21.91
N ARG A 51 -2.53 10.33 21.61
CA ARG A 51 -3.90 10.16 21.14
C ARG A 51 -4.69 9.49 22.26
N ARG A 52 -5.37 10.27 23.08
CA ARG A 52 -6.14 9.75 24.22
C ARG A 52 -7.25 8.84 23.70
N ALA A 53 -7.44 7.70 24.34
CA ALA A 53 -8.49 6.75 23.96
C ALA A 53 -9.89 7.33 24.23
N VAL A 54 -10.83 7.07 23.33
CA VAL A 54 -12.19 7.63 23.37
C VAL A 54 -13.20 6.53 23.15
N GLY A 55 -14.24 6.52 23.98
CA GLY A 55 -15.38 5.62 23.80
C GLY A 55 -16.72 6.25 24.16
N ARG A 56 -17.81 5.54 23.92
CA ARG A 56 -19.17 5.97 24.22
C ARG A 56 -19.72 5.28 25.47
N LYS A 57 -20.24 6.06 26.41
CA LYS A 57 -20.99 5.53 27.56
C LYS A 57 -22.37 5.00 27.13
N LYS A 58 -23.01 4.23 28.01
CA LYS A 58 -24.38 3.71 27.80
C LYS A 58 -25.44 4.81 27.61
N ASN A 59 -25.25 5.99 28.19
CA ASN A 59 -26.13 7.15 28.03
C ASN A 59 -25.89 7.92 26.72
N GLY A 60 -24.97 7.45 25.86
CA GLY A 60 -24.65 8.08 24.57
C GLY A 60 -23.52 9.11 24.64
N GLU A 61 -23.06 9.50 25.83
CA GLU A 61 -21.99 10.50 25.96
C GLU A 61 -20.62 9.96 25.53
N ARG A 62 -19.86 10.79 24.81
CA ARG A 62 -18.44 10.57 24.53
C ARG A 62 -17.62 10.74 25.82
N GLN A 63 -16.72 9.80 26.09
CA GLN A 63 -15.76 9.88 27.19
C GLN A 63 -14.34 9.72 26.66
N VAL A 64 -13.50 10.69 27.00
CA VAL A 64 -12.05 10.67 26.75
C VAL A 64 -11.36 10.14 28.01
N LEU A 65 -10.44 9.19 27.85
CA LEU A 65 -9.60 8.73 28.95
C LEU A 65 -8.51 9.76 29.26
N ALA A 66 -8.19 9.95 30.54
CA ALA A 66 -7.06 10.78 30.93
C ALA A 66 -5.74 10.20 30.40
N GLU A 67 -4.76 11.05 30.10
CA GLU A 67 -3.43 10.65 29.59
C GLU A 67 -2.74 9.65 30.52
N THR A 68 -2.92 9.84 31.84
CA THR A 68 -2.39 8.93 32.88
C THR A 68 -2.98 7.52 32.82
N LYS A 69 -4.13 7.35 32.17
CA LYS A 69 -4.75 6.05 31.95
C LYS A 69 -4.23 5.39 30.69
N GLY A 70 -4.01 6.17 29.62
CA GLY A 70 -3.35 5.68 28.42
C GLY A 70 -3.92 6.18 27.10
N TRP A 71 -3.49 5.50 26.05
CA TRP A 71 -3.59 5.91 24.65
C TRP A 71 -4.53 5.02 23.83
N ALA A 72 -5.00 5.54 22.71
CA ALA A 72 -5.72 4.75 21.71
C ALA A 72 -4.82 3.63 21.17
N VAL A 73 -5.45 2.51 20.80
CA VAL A 73 -4.79 1.36 20.18
C VAL A 73 -5.30 1.22 18.75
N ALA A 74 -4.42 0.83 17.85
CA ALA A 74 -4.74 0.48 16.49
C ALA A 74 -4.16 -0.88 16.12
N ALA A 75 -4.72 -1.48 15.08
CA ALA A 75 -4.12 -2.62 14.39
C ALA A 75 -3.44 -2.18 13.09
N LEU A 76 -2.21 -2.65 12.87
CA LEU A 76 -1.53 -2.59 11.59
C LEU A 76 -1.79 -3.91 10.86
N LEU A 77 -2.63 -3.83 9.83
CA LEU A 77 -3.09 -5.00 9.09
C LEU A 77 -2.02 -5.54 8.13
N PRO A 78 -1.85 -6.87 8.02
CA PRO A 78 -1.09 -7.43 6.92
C PRO A 78 -1.78 -7.13 5.58
N ILE A 79 -0.99 -7.04 4.51
CA ILE A 79 -1.53 -6.87 3.14
C ILE A 79 -2.43 -8.06 2.81
N GLY A 80 -3.57 -7.81 2.16
CA GLY A 80 -4.66 -8.77 2.00
C GLY A 80 -5.89 -8.45 2.86
N TYR A 81 -5.78 -7.47 3.76
CA TYR A 81 -6.90 -6.90 4.49
C TYR A 81 -6.99 -5.39 4.27
N THR A 82 -8.18 -4.91 3.92
CA THR A 82 -8.47 -3.48 3.77
C THR A 82 -9.17 -2.99 5.02
N ARG A 83 -8.65 -1.92 5.64
CA ARG A 83 -9.28 -1.32 6.82
C ARG A 83 -10.59 -0.64 6.43
N THR A 84 -11.58 -0.71 7.31
CA THR A 84 -12.91 -0.11 7.09
C THR A 84 -13.15 1.11 7.97
N HIS A 85 -12.44 1.23 9.09
CA HIS A 85 -12.55 2.37 10.00
C HIS A 85 -11.19 2.76 10.57
N LEU A 86 -11.02 4.05 10.83
CA LEU A 86 -9.91 4.60 11.59
C LEU A 86 -10.25 4.62 13.09
N PRO A 87 -9.26 4.45 13.98
CA PRO A 87 -9.50 4.48 15.42
C PRO A 87 -9.96 5.87 15.89
N ALA A 88 -10.94 5.92 16.79
CA ALA A 88 -11.29 7.14 17.50
C ALA A 88 -10.21 7.51 18.52
N TYR A 89 -9.88 8.80 18.57
CA TYR A 89 -9.02 9.33 19.62
C TYR A 89 -9.28 10.82 19.85
N ASP A 90 -8.67 11.35 20.90
CA ASP A 90 -8.62 12.77 21.20
C ASP A 90 -7.16 13.19 21.29
N LYS A 91 -6.68 13.92 20.28
CA LYS A 91 -5.27 14.33 20.22
C LYS A 91 -4.95 15.32 21.34
N VAL A 92 -3.78 15.14 21.96
CA VAL A 92 -3.21 16.15 22.86
C VAL A 92 -2.67 17.30 22.01
N GLU A 93 -3.13 18.52 22.30
CA GLU A 93 -2.77 19.70 21.53
C GLU A 93 -1.25 19.94 21.51
N GLY A 94 -0.71 20.38 20.37
CA GLY A 94 0.71 20.67 20.22
C GLY A 94 1.63 19.45 20.09
N THR A 95 1.10 18.24 20.01
CA THR A 95 1.90 17.01 19.85
C THR A 95 2.16 16.64 18.39
N GLU A 96 3.25 15.90 18.18
CA GLU A 96 3.73 15.52 16.86
C GLU A 96 2.75 14.61 16.09
N PRO A 97 2.84 14.60 14.75
CA PRO A 97 2.18 13.60 13.93
C PRO A 97 2.52 12.17 14.32
N LEU A 98 1.56 11.26 14.10
CA LEU A 98 1.83 9.84 14.21
C LEU A 98 2.76 9.35 13.08
N PRO A 99 3.61 8.33 13.33
CA PRO A 99 4.38 7.65 12.29
C PRO A 99 3.51 7.16 11.13
N PHE A 100 4.12 6.93 9.97
CA PHE A 100 3.39 6.50 8.77
C PHE A 100 3.01 5.02 8.84
N PHE A 101 1.87 4.75 9.49
CA PHE A 101 1.27 3.43 9.56
C PHE A 101 -0.21 3.42 9.16
N GLY A 102 -0.70 2.24 8.79
CA GLY A 102 -2.09 2.00 8.40
C GLY A 102 -2.98 1.73 9.61
N TYR A 103 -3.17 2.74 10.46
CA TYR A 103 -3.97 2.62 11.69
C TYR A 103 -5.40 2.17 11.37
N SER A 104 -5.81 1.04 11.98
CA SER A 104 -7.16 0.47 11.85
C SER A 104 -7.83 0.39 13.22
N ALA A 105 -9.12 0.71 13.27
CA ALA A 105 -9.88 0.67 14.53
C ALA A 105 -9.97 -0.75 15.08
N VAL A 106 -9.82 -0.89 16.41
CA VAL A 106 -9.91 -2.16 17.13
C VAL A 106 -10.90 -2.08 18.27
N ALA A 107 -11.44 -3.23 18.66
CA ALA A 107 -12.34 -3.35 19.81
C ALA A 107 -12.18 -4.72 20.48
N ALA A 108 -12.60 -4.82 21.74
CA ALA A 108 -12.72 -6.08 22.44
C ALA A 108 -14.18 -6.55 22.47
N ILE A 109 -14.41 -7.84 22.31
CA ILE A 109 -15.70 -8.47 22.51
C ILE A 109 -15.49 -9.71 23.38
N ASN A 110 -15.99 -9.68 24.62
CA ASN A 110 -15.84 -10.76 25.60
C ASN A 110 -14.37 -11.20 25.83
N GLY A 111 -13.43 -10.24 25.81
CA GLY A 111 -11.99 -10.50 25.96
C GLY A 111 -11.25 -10.86 24.67
N ASP A 112 -11.96 -11.16 23.57
CA ASP A 112 -11.35 -11.42 22.27
C ASP A 112 -11.16 -10.10 21.49
N LEU A 113 -10.08 -10.02 20.71
CA LEU A 113 -9.73 -8.83 19.93
C LEU A 113 -10.32 -8.88 18.52
N TYR A 114 -10.84 -7.75 18.09
CA TYR A 114 -11.47 -7.54 16.79
C TYR A 114 -10.92 -6.29 16.12
N VAL A 115 -11.00 -6.25 14.78
CA VAL A 115 -10.53 -5.13 13.96
C VAL A 115 -11.55 -4.77 12.89
N ALA A 116 -11.68 -3.48 12.60
CA ALA A 116 -12.52 -2.95 11.53
C ALA A 116 -11.82 -3.14 10.18
N ALA A 117 -12.06 -4.28 9.54
CA ALA A 117 -11.44 -4.66 8.28
C ALA A 117 -12.30 -5.63 7.45
N VAL A 118 -11.93 -5.75 6.17
CA VAL A 118 -12.39 -6.81 5.25
C VAL A 118 -11.17 -7.53 4.70
N LYS A 119 -11.23 -8.87 4.62
CA LYS A 119 -10.25 -9.65 3.86
C LYS A 119 -10.50 -9.43 2.36
N THR A 120 -9.56 -8.80 1.67
CA THR A 120 -9.70 -8.40 0.26
C THR A 120 -8.76 -9.16 -0.68
N ASP A 121 -7.84 -9.99 -0.16
CA ASP A 121 -7.06 -10.95 -0.94
C ASP A 121 -6.52 -12.07 -0.05
N ASP A 122 -5.88 -13.08 -0.63
CA ASP A 122 -5.18 -14.13 0.13
C ASP A 122 -3.77 -13.66 0.57
N PRO A 123 -3.53 -13.41 1.88
CA PRO A 123 -2.26 -12.88 2.36
C PRO A 123 -1.11 -13.90 2.33
N HIS A 124 -1.33 -15.19 2.01
CA HIS A 124 -0.36 -16.27 2.21
C HIS A 124 1.07 -15.94 1.72
N LYS A 125 1.22 -15.40 0.50
CA LYS A 125 2.53 -15.08 -0.11
C LYS A 125 3.24 -13.87 0.51
N TRP A 126 2.50 -13.07 1.27
CA TRP A 126 2.99 -11.87 1.97
C TRP A 126 2.92 -12.01 3.50
N HIS A 127 2.46 -13.15 3.99
CA HIS A 127 2.32 -13.40 5.41
C HIS A 127 3.71 -13.49 6.08
N PRO A 128 3.94 -12.88 7.25
CA PRO A 128 5.25 -12.89 7.91
C PRO A 128 5.84 -14.30 8.13
N ARG A 129 4.98 -15.29 8.41
CA ARG A 129 5.39 -16.70 8.55
C ARG A 129 6.04 -17.29 7.29
N SER A 130 5.74 -16.74 6.11
CA SER A 130 6.38 -17.16 4.87
C SER A 130 7.86 -16.78 4.84
N PHE A 131 8.33 -15.85 5.68
CA PHE A 131 9.70 -15.32 5.69
C PHE A 131 10.43 -15.60 7.02
N PRO A 132 10.73 -16.87 7.35
CA PRO A 132 11.41 -17.20 8.60
C PRO A 132 12.79 -16.54 8.66
N ARG A 133 12.98 -15.69 9.69
CA ARG A 133 14.14 -14.80 9.84
C ARG A 133 15.49 -15.49 9.66
N GLN A 134 15.72 -16.59 10.38
CA GLN A 134 17.01 -17.31 10.33
C GLN A 134 17.32 -17.86 8.93
N LYS A 135 16.30 -18.29 8.19
CA LYS A 135 16.48 -18.77 6.82
C LYS A 135 16.79 -17.60 5.88
N LEU A 136 16.06 -16.49 6.02
CA LEU A 136 16.30 -15.28 5.23
C LEU A 136 17.74 -14.77 5.43
N GLU A 137 18.22 -14.67 6.65
CA GLU A 137 19.60 -14.21 6.94
C GLU A 137 20.67 -15.09 6.25
N ARG A 138 20.49 -16.42 6.26
CA ARG A 138 21.41 -17.34 5.57
C ARG A 138 21.38 -17.16 4.06
N LEU A 139 20.19 -16.98 3.48
CA LEU A 139 20.03 -16.74 2.03
C LEU A 139 20.65 -15.40 1.62
N VAL A 140 20.44 -14.35 2.42
CA VAL A 140 21.07 -13.04 2.22
C VAL A 140 22.59 -13.17 2.24
N GLN A 141 23.16 -13.83 3.26
CA GLN A 141 24.61 -14.02 3.35
C GLN A 141 25.16 -14.80 2.15
N ALA A 142 24.48 -15.86 1.72
CA ALA A 142 24.90 -16.66 0.57
C ALA A 142 24.89 -15.84 -0.73
N LYS A 143 23.80 -15.11 -1.00
CA LYS A 143 23.64 -14.34 -2.24
C LYS A 143 24.57 -13.12 -2.29
N THR A 144 24.76 -12.42 -1.16
CA THR A 144 25.73 -11.31 -1.07
C THR A 144 27.17 -11.78 -1.27
N ARG A 145 27.53 -12.99 -0.81
CA ARG A 145 28.87 -13.57 -1.06
C ARG A 145 29.06 -14.00 -2.52
N ALA A 146 28.00 -14.49 -3.16
CA ALA A 146 28.04 -14.89 -4.57
C ALA A 146 28.17 -13.68 -5.51
N PHE A 147 27.59 -12.53 -5.12
CA PHE A 147 27.54 -11.31 -5.92
C PHE A 147 28.00 -10.09 -5.10
N PRO A 148 29.28 -10.04 -4.70
CA PRO A 148 29.77 -9.02 -3.76
C PRO A 148 29.68 -7.60 -4.31
N GLU A 149 29.79 -7.45 -5.63
CA GLU A 149 29.79 -6.14 -6.30
C GLU A 149 28.38 -5.61 -6.61
N ASN A 150 27.35 -6.45 -6.64
CA ASN A 150 26.00 -6.05 -7.03
C ASN A 150 25.30 -5.22 -5.93
N ARG A 151 25.08 -3.94 -6.20
CA ARG A 151 24.45 -3.00 -5.24
C ARG A 151 22.96 -3.26 -5.05
N VAL A 152 22.27 -3.80 -6.05
CA VAL A 152 20.85 -4.18 -5.93
C VAL A 152 20.69 -5.22 -4.84
N ILE A 153 21.55 -6.25 -4.81
CA ILE A 153 21.52 -7.28 -3.76
C ILE A 153 21.75 -6.68 -2.37
N ARG A 154 22.74 -5.78 -2.23
CA ARG A 154 23.01 -5.10 -0.95
C ARG A 154 21.84 -4.25 -0.47
N GLN A 155 21.21 -3.49 -1.36
CA GLN A 155 20.02 -2.70 -1.02
C GLN A 155 18.86 -3.60 -0.60
N HIS A 156 18.59 -4.68 -1.34
CA HIS A 156 17.45 -5.54 -1.02
C HIS A 156 17.72 -6.39 0.22
N ALA A 157 18.98 -6.65 0.58
CA ALA A 157 19.34 -7.25 1.87
C ALA A 157 18.90 -6.32 3.02
N HIS A 158 19.20 -5.02 2.91
CA HIS A 158 18.72 -4.01 3.86
C HIS A 158 17.19 -3.99 3.92
N CYS A 159 16.51 -3.86 2.77
CA CYS A 159 15.05 -3.85 2.74
C CYS A 159 14.41 -5.13 3.31
N ALA A 160 14.99 -6.30 3.07
CA ALA A 160 14.48 -7.57 3.54
C ALA A 160 14.70 -7.76 5.05
N LEU A 161 15.86 -7.35 5.57
CA LEU A 161 16.22 -7.58 6.96
C LEU A 161 15.73 -6.46 7.89
N ASP A 162 15.74 -5.20 7.46
CA ASP A 162 15.46 -4.08 8.34
C ASP A 162 14.01 -3.61 8.19
N TYR A 163 13.51 -3.57 6.95
CA TYR A 163 12.11 -3.19 6.68
C TYR A 163 11.15 -4.39 6.61
N SER A 164 11.67 -5.62 6.72
CA SER A 164 10.89 -6.86 6.56
C SER A 164 10.11 -6.91 5.25
N CYS A 165 10.66 -6.34 4.17
CA CYS A 165 9.98 -6.21 2.88
C CYS A 165 9.82 -7.58 2.19
N PRO A 166 8.58 -8.06 1.94
CA PRO A 166 8.37 -9.38 1.33
C PRO A 166 8.93 -9.50 -0.09
N THR A 167 8.78 -8.48 -0.93
CA THR A 167 9.29 -8.48 -2.31
C THR A 167 10.82 -8.41 -2.36
N ALA A 168 11.45 -7.71 -1.41
CA ALA A 168 12.91 -7.76 -1.26
C ALA A 168 13.37 -9.13 -0.77
N SER A 169 12.64 -9.74 0.17
CA SER A 169 12.92 -11.08 0.68
C SER A 169 12.84 -12.14 -0.44
N ASN A 170 11.88 -12.01 -1.35
CA ASN A 170 11.68 -12.91 -2.47
C ASN A 170 12.85 -12.94 -3.47
N LEU A 171 13.69 -11.90 -3.52
CA LEU A 171 14.96 -11.96 -4.27
C LEU A 171 15.88 -13.06 -3.72
N PHE A 172 15.89 -13.27 -2.40
CA PHE A 172 16.73 -14.25 -1.72
C PHE A 172 16.08 -15.62 -1.61
N PHE A 173 14.75 -15.66 -1.48
CA PHE A 173 13.99 -16.90 -1.50
C PHE A 173 13.77 -17.48 -2.91
N GLU A 174 13.97 -16.68 -3.96
CA GLU A 174 13.84 -17.08 -5.37
C GLU A 174 12.45 -17.63 -5.69
N ARG A 175 11.42 -16.88 -5.31
CA ARG A 175 10.01 -17.23 -5.55
C ARG A 175 9.15 -15.98 -5.73
N TRP A 176 8.03 -16.10 -6.43
CA TRP A 176 6.98 -15.11 -6.54
C TRP A 176 7.47 -13.75 -7.07
N GLU A 177 6.84 -12.65 -6.59
CA GLU A 177 7.22 -11.29 -6.92
C GLU A 177 8.47 -10.85 -6.16
N MET A 178 9.55 -10.56 -6.88
CA MET A 178 10.74 -9.93 -6.35
C MET A 178 10.86 -8.46 -6.77
N ALA A 179 11.48 -7.68 -5.91
CA ALA A 179 11.72 -6.26 -6.08
C ALA A 179 13.06 -5.95 -6.77
N ILE A 180 13.08 -4.94 -7.64
CA ILE A 180 14.30 -4.26 -8.10
C ILE A 180 14.09 -2.74 -8.03
N ALA A 181 14.70 -2.11 -7.01
CA ALA A 181 14.80 -0.66 -6.90
C ALA A 181 15.81 -0.06 -7.89
N VAL A 182 15.46 1.02 -8.58
CA VAL A 182 16.30 1.61 -9.64
C VAL A 182 16.45 3.14 -9.59
N SER A 183 15.58 3.86 -8.89
CA SER A 183 15.47 5.31 -9.03
C SER A 183 15.60 6.10 -7.72
N PRO A 184 16.63 6.95 -7.54
CA PRO A 184 16.66 7.93 -6.45
C PRO A 184 15.74 9.14 -6.73
N GLY A 185 15.25 9.29 -7.95
CA GLY A 185 14.46 10.45 -8.39
C GLY A 185 12.96 10.17 -8.39
N CYS A 186 12.15 11.19 -8.08
CA CYS A 186 10.71 11.15 -8.28
C CYS A 186 10.24 12.54 -8.73
N ASN A 187 9.26 12.58 -9.64
CA ASN A 187 8.61 13.80 -10.09
C ASN A 187 7.25 14.03 -9.41
N SER A 188 6.96 13.32 -8.31
CA SER A 188 5.80 13.55 -7.44
C SER A 188 6.28 13.93 -6.05
N ARG A 189 5.60 14.89 -5.43
CA ARG A 189 5.87 15.30 -4.04
C ARG A 189 4.76 14.80 -3.13
N CYS A 190 4.52 13.49 -3.11
CA CYS A 190 3.40 12.91 -2.36
C CYS A 190 3.40 13.38 -0.90
N ILE A 191 2.25 13.74 -0.34
CA ILE A 191 2.13 14.09 1.09
C ILE A 191 2.66 12.93 1.96
N GLY A 192 2.20 11.71 1.69
CA GLY A 192 2.61 10.49 2.39
C GLY A 192 3.76 9.73 1.75
N CYS A 193 4.78 10.40 1.18
CA CYS A 193 5.90 9.70 0.57
C CYS A 193 6.67 8.86 1.59
N ILE A 194 6.72 7.55 1.38
CA ILE A 194 7.27 6.59 2.37
C ILE A 194 8.80 6.46 2.35
N SER A 195 9.47 7.08 1.38
CA SER A 195 10.92 7.00 1.24
C SER A 195 11.63 8.35 1.45
N LYS A 196 10.87 9.47 1.42
CA LYS A 196 11.43 10.82 1.47
C LYS A 196 10.37 11.81 1.92
N GLN A 197 10.60 12.48 3.04
CA GLN A 197 9.78 13.58 3.53
C GLN A 197 10.52 14.92 3.34
N GLU A 198 9.76 15.96 3.00
CA GLU A 198 10.27 17.34 2.91
C GLU A 198 10.03 18.11 4.23
N GLU A 199 9.01 17.71 5.00
CA GLU A 199 8.65 18.30 6.29
C GLU A 199 9.47 17.62 7.41
N GLU A 200 10.17 18.41 8.24
CA GLU A 200 11.11 17.89 9.25
C GLU A 200 10.44 17.05 10.35
N ASN A 201 9.16 17.31 10.64
CA ASN A 201 8.38 16.59 11.64
C ASN A 201 7.72 15.30 11.09
N LEU A 202 7.91 14.99 9.81
CA LEU A 202 7.43 13.74 9.20
C LEU A 202 8.61 12.81 8.92
N ILE A 203 8.56 11.61 9.48
CA ILE A 203 9.60 10.61 9.32
C ILE A 203 9.17 9.60 8.25
N SER A 204 10.02 9.41 7.23
CA SER A 204 9.82 8.35 6.25
C SER A 204 10.09 6.97 6.88
N PRO A 205 9.23 5.97 6.70
CA PRO A 205 9.46 4.62 7.22
C PRO A 205 10.58 3.86 6.50
N GLN A 206 11.05 4.35 5.35
CA GLN A 206 12.13 3.74 4.57
C GLN A 206 13.09 4.82 4.07
N ASP A 207 14.36 4.46 3.90
CA ASP A 207 15.34 5.30 3.23
C ASP A 207 15.19 5.22 1.71
N ARG A 208 15.29 6.37 1.04
CA ARG A 208 15.35 6.41 -0.43
C ARG A 208 16.72 5.94 -0.91
N LEU A 209 16.70 5.06 -1.90
CA LEU A 209 17.83 4.64 -2.72
C LEU A 209 18.70 5.85 -3.12
N ASP A 210 20.01 5.73 -2.95
CA ASP A 210 20.97 6.80 -3.20
C ASP A 210 21.83 6.57 -4.47
N PHE A 211 21.66 5.44 -5.15
CA PHE A 211 22.36 5.08 -6.37
C PHE A 211 21.41 4.70 -7.51
N ILE A 212 21.95 4.65 -8.72
CA ILE A 212 21.27 4.10 -9.90
C ILE A 212 22.03 2.83 -10.30
N PRO A 213 21.39 1.64 -10.28
CA PRO A 213 22.05 0.40 -10.67
C PRO A 213 22.47 0.42 -12.15
N THR A 214 23.40 -0.43 -12.55
CA THR A 214 23.70 -0.66 -13.97
C THR A 214 22.68 -1.62 -14.59
N VAL A 215 22.66 -1.72 -15.93
CA VAL A 215 21.81 -2.72 -16.59
C VAL A 215 22.28 -4.12 -16.20
N GLU A 216 23.59 -4.30 -16.07
CA GLU A 216 24.25 -5.54 -15.69
C GLU A 216 23.83 -5.99 -14.28
N GLU A 217 23.82 -5.07 -13.31
CA GLU A 217 23.36 -5.37 -11.94
C GLU A 217 21.88 -5.80 -11.91
N ILE A 218 21.04 -5.20 -12.75
CA ILE A 218 19.61 -5.55 -12.86
C ILE A 218 19.45 -6.95 -13.46
N VAL A 219 20.08 -7.22 -14.62
CA VAL A 219 19.90 -8.50 -15.33
C VAL A 219 20.51 -9.68 -14.57
N GLU A 220 21.59 -9.44 -13.82
CA GLU A 220 22.27 -10.47 -13.02
C GLU A 220 21.34 -11.09 -11.97
N VAL A 221 20.44 -10.30 -11.37
CA VAL A 221 19.43 -10.82 -10.42
C VAL A 221 18.13 -11.23 -11.12
N ALA A 222 17.74 -10.52 -12.17
CA ALA A 222 16.44 -10.69 -12.79
C ALA A 222 16.29 -11.98 -13.60
N ILE A 223 17.29 -12.33 -14.40
CA ILE A 223 17.21 -13.46 -15.31
C ILE A 223 17.12 -14.80 -14.56
N PRO A 224 18.00 -15.10 -13.58
CA PRO A 224 17.87 -16.34 -12.82
C PRO A 224 16.51 -16.48 -12.13
N HIS A 225 15.96 -15.37 -11.62
CA HIS A 225 14.64 -15.38 -10.99
C HIS A 225 13.53 -15.69 -12.00
N LEU A 226 13.51 -15.01 -13.14
CA LEU A 226 12.52 -15.28 -14.21
C LEU A 226 12.56 -16.72 -14.72
N GLU A 227 13.72 -17.36 -14.71
CA GLU A 227 13.90 -18.72 -15.23
C GLU A 227 13.48 -19.83 -14.24
N SER A 228 13.62 -19.59 -12.95
CA SER A 228 13.59 -20.64 -11.91
C SER A 228 12.54 -20.44 -10.82
N ALA A 229 12.12 -19.20 -10.55
CA ALA A 229 11.19 -18.91 -9.47
C ALA A 229 9.77 -19.40 -9.79
N ASP A 230 9.11 -19.97 -8.80
CA ASP A 230 7.68 -20.27 -8.88
C ASP A 230 6.87 -18.97 -9.02
N GLU A 231 5.96 -18.93 -10.00
CA GLU A 231 5.18 -17.74 -10.35
C GLU A 231 6.04 -16.46 -10.47
N ALA A 232 7.18 -16.56 -11.16
CA ALA A 232 8.19 -15.51 -11.23
C ALA A 232 7.64 -14.16 -11.73
N ILE A 233 7.74 -13.13 -10.89
CA ILE A 233 7.53 -11.72 -11.25
C ILE A 233 8.76 -10.92 -10.84
N VAL A 234 9.29 -10.11 -11.76
CA VAL A 234 10.32 -9.10 -11.49
C VAL A 234 9.66 -7.73 -11.54
N SER A 235 9.66 -7.02 -10.42
CA SER A 235 8.98 -5.72 -10.28
C SER A 235 9.95 -4.57 -10.08
N PHE A 236 9.98 -3.64 -11.03
CA PHE A 236 10.54 -2.30 -10.82
C PHE A 236 9.58 -1.44 -9.97
N GLY A 237 10.09 -0.49 -9.19
CA GLY A 237 9.26 0.41 -8.38
C GLY A 237 8.96 -0.14 -7.00
N GLN A 238 9.67 0.34 -5.98
CA GLN A 238 9.63 -0.15 -4.61
C GLN A 238 9.46 0.98 -3.58
N GLY A 239 9.07 0.62 -2.35
CA GLY A 239 8.85 1.60 -1.28
C GLY A 239 10.11 2.36 -0.86
N CYS A 240 11.30 1.81 -1.16
CA CYS A 240 12.60 2.40 -0.84
C CYS A 240 13.17 3.24 -1.99
N GLU A 241 12.41 3.56 -3.03
CA GLU A 241 12.88 4.37 -4.16
C GLU A 241 11.94 5.54 -4.49
N GLY A 242 12.35 6.38 -5.42
CA GLY A 242 11.48 7.36 -6.07
C GLY A 242 10.57 6.69 -7.10
N ASP A 243 10.30 7.37 -8.21
CA ASP A 243 9.55 6.75 -9.30
C ASP A 243 10.50 6.06 -10.28
N PRO A 244 10.31 4.75 -10.59
CA PRO A 244 11.21 4.02 -11.48
C PRO A 244 11.20 4.58 -12.92
N LEU A 245 10.13 5.25 -13.34
CA LEU A 245 10.02 5.81 -14.70
C LEU A 245 11.04 6.93 -14.96
N MET A 246 11.63 7.52 -13.90
CA MET A 246 12.78 8.41 -14.03
C MET A 246 14.02 7.72 -14.62
N GLN A 247 14.07 6.39 -14.58
CA GLN A 247 15.13 5.57 -15.16
C GLN A 247 14.66 4.77 -16.39
N TRP A 248 13.64 5.23 -17.10
CA TRP A 248 13.02 4.48 -18.21
C TRP A 248 14.03 3.96 -19.24
N LYS A 249 15.05 4.73 -19.65
CA LYS A 249 16.08 4.27 -20.63
C LYS A 249 16.85 3.05 -20.14
N ARG A 250 17.06 2.98 -18.82
CA ARG A 250 17.79 1.90 -18.19
C ARG A 250 16.91 0.68 -18.03
N ILE A 251 15.66 0.90 -17.62
CA ILE A 251 14.66 -0.15 -17.55
C ILE A 251 14.42 -0.75 -18.94
N GLU A 252 14.23 0.07 -19.97
CA GLU A 252 14.09 -0.36 -21.38
C GLU A 252 15.22 -1.32 -21.78
N ARG A 253 16.48 -0.91 -21.59
CA ARG A 253 17.65 -1.75 -21.89
C ARG A 253 17.69 -3.04 -21.06
N ALA A 254 17.29 -2.99 -19.80
CA ALA A 254 17.24 -4.18 -18.95
C ALA A 254 16.13 -5.15 -19.39
N ILE A 255 14.94 -4.64 -19.74
CA ILE A 255 13.84 -5.44 -20.28
C ILE A 255 14.26 -6.11 -21.59
N THR A 256 14.84 -5.36 -22.53
CA THR A 256 15.35 -5.95 -23.78
C THR A 256 16.36 -7.06 -23.50
N ALA A 257 17.37 -6.80 -22.66
CA ALA A 257 18.39 -7.80 -22.32
C ALA A 257 17.83 -9.04 -21.60
N MET A 258 16.80 -8.87 -20.75
CA MET A 258 16.09 -10.00 -20.14
C MET A 258 15.33 -10.81 -21.19
N ARG A 259 14.57 -10.14 -22.08
CA ARG A 259 13.74 -10.78 -23.10
C ARG A 259 14.53 -11.43 -24.23
N GLU A 260 15.76 -11.01 -24.47
CA GLU A 260 16.70 -11.70 -25.35
C GLU A 260 17.19 -13.05 -24.79
N ARG A 261 17.17 -13.23 -23.46
CA ARG A 261 17.66 -14.47 -22.82
C ARG A 261 16.56 -15.41 -22.35
N THR A 262 15.41 -14.87 -21.95
CA THR A 262 14.30 -15.67 -21.45
C THR A 262 12.94 -15.08 -21.79
N ASP A 263 12.03 -15.96 -22.21
CA ASP A 263 10.63 -15.63 -22.44
C ASP A 263 9.75 -15.88 -21.21
N LYS A 264 10.31 -16.49 -20.15
CA LYS A 264 9.62 -16.86 -18.92
C LYS A 264 9.37 -15.69 -17.98
N GLY A 265 8.41 -15.90 -17.08
CA GLY A 265 8.06 -14.96 -16.00
C GLY A 265 7.51 -13.63 -16.50
N ILE A 266 7.14 -12.79 -15.54
CA ILE A 266 6.48 -11.51 -15.78
C ILE A 266 7.41 -10.37 -15.34
N ILE A 267 7.52 -9.34 -16.20
CA ILE A 267 8.19 -8.09 -15.85
C ILE A 267 7.11 -7.04 -15.59
N ASN A 268 7.14 -6.50 -14.37
CA ASN A 268 6.19 -5.52 -13.87
C ASN A 268 6.89 -4.19 -13.54
N ILE A 269 6.16 -3.08 -13.64
CA ILE A 269 6.59 -1.78 -13.12
C ILE A 269 5.52 -1.16 -12.21
N ASN A 270 5.95 -0.67 -11.05
CA ASN A 270 5.14 0.10 -10.12
C ASN A 270 5.51 1.59 -10.25
N THR A 271 4.63 2.42 -10.79
CA THR A 271 4.96 3.82 -11.13
C THR A 271 3.79 4.74 -10.83
N ASN A 272 4.02 6.04 -10.82
CA ASN A 272 3.00 7.09 -10.91
C ASN A 272 2.44 7.27 -12.33
N ALA A 273 3.04 6.61 -13.34
CA ALA A 273 2.68 6.69 -14.74
C ALA A 273 2.64 8.12 -15.31
N SER A 274 3.57 8.95 -14.86
CA SER A 274 3.65 10.36 -15.21
C SER A 274 4.01 10.67 -16.66
N ASN A 275 4.42 9.68 -17.47
CA ASN A 275 4.82 9.92 -18.85
C ASN A 275 4.41 8.78 -19.81
N PRO A 276 3.34 8.98 -20.62
CA PRO A 276 2.88 7.99 -21.58
C PRO A 276 3.92 7.58 -22.63
N ARG A 277 4.77 8.52 -23.05
CA ARG A 277 5.78 8.24 -24.08
C ARG A 277 6.90 7.36 -23.55
N TRP A 278 7.33 7.57 -22.31
CA TRP A 278 8.34 6.72 -21.68
C TRP A 278 7.79 5.33 -21.37
N LEU A 279 6.53 5.23 -20.95
CA LEU A 279 5.88 3.95 -20.76
C LEU A 279 5.71 3.17 -22.06
N GLN A 280 5.34 3.83 -23.16
CA GLN A 280 5.29 3.19 -24.48
C GLN A 280 6.62 2.50 -24.82
N ARG A 281 7.75 3.16 -24.56
CA ARG A 281 9.08 2.56 -24.79
C ARG A 281 9.31 1.28 -23.97
N LEU A 282 8.76 1.22 -22.76
CA LEU A 282 8.85 0.00 -21.94
C LEU A 282 7.92 -1.10 -22.46
N PHE A 283 6.73 -0.74 -22.96
CA PHE A 283 5.80 -1.67 -23.59
C PHE A 283 6.46 -2.32 -24.82
N ASP A 284 7.00 -1.49 -25.72
CA ASP A 284 7.72 -1.91 -26.92
C ASP A 284 8.93 -2.83 -26.59
N ALA A 285 9.57 -2.61 -25.44
CA ALA A 285 10.70 -3.42 -24.98
C ALA A 285 10.30 -4.81 -24.44
N GLY A 286 9.03 -5.04 -24.14
CA GLY A 286 8.50 -6.30 -23.63
C GLY A 286 8.14 -6.30 -22.14
N LEU A 287 7.75 -5.15 -21.58
CA LEU A 287 7.08 -5.07 -20.27
C LEU A 287 5.71 -5.78 -20.35
N ASP A 288 5.36 -6.59 -19.35
CA ASP A 288 4.12 -7.38 -19.38
C ASP A 288 2.99 -6.78 -18.54
N THR A 289 3.33 -6.17 -17.40
CA THR A 289 2.33 -5.58 -16.49
C THR A 289 2.76 -4.22 -15.97
N ILE A 290 1.76 -3.41 -15.65
CA ILE A 290 1.94 -2.10 -15.02
C ILE A 290 1.01 -1.98 -13.82
N ARG A 291 1.55 -1.40 -12.75
CA ARG A 291 0.79 -1.01 -11.56
C ARG A 291 0.99 0.47 -11.29
N VAL A 292 -0.09 1.22 -11.41
CA VAL A 292 -0.08 2.67 -11.23
C VAL A 292 -0.57 3.04 -9.85
N SER A 293 0.21 3.82 -9.10
CA SER A 293 -0.24 4.29 -7.78
C SER A 293 -1.17 5.49 -7.94
N THR A 294 -2.35 5.41 -7.32
CA THR A 294 -3.30 6.53 -7.25
C THR A 294 -4.01 6.56 -5.89
N ILE A 295 -4.43 7.74 -5.45
CA ILE A 295 -5.25 7.92 -4.26
C ILE A 295 -6.74 8.03 -4.63
N SER A 296 -7.03 8.35 -5.90
CA SER A 296 -8.36 8.74 -6.35
C SER A 296 -8.47 8.71 -7.87
N GLY A 297 -9.69 8.52 -8.39
CA GLY A 297 -10.04 8.77 -9.79
C GLY A 297 -10.38 10.24 -10.08
N HIS A 298 -10.46 11.09 -9.05
CA HIS A 298 -10.81 12.50 -9.15
C HIS A 298 -9.56 13.40 -9.24
N PRO A 299 -9.44 14.29 -10.23
CA PRO A 299 -8.22 15.03 -10.52
C PRO A 299 -7.80 15.99 -9.39
N GLU A 300 -8.76 16.59 -8.68
CA GLU A 300 -8.50 17.50 -7.56
C GLU A 300 -7.84 16.74 -6.39
N THR A 301 -8.45 15.62 -5.98
CA THR A 301 -7.99 14.74 -4.90
C THR A 301 -6.63 14.14 -5.25
N TYR A 302 -6.46 13.70 -6.49
CA TYR A 302 -5.18 13.22 -7.03
C TYR A 302 -4.09 14.28 -6.90
N THR A 303 -4.35 15.49 -7.40
CA THR A 303 -3.37 16.59 -7.47
C THR A 303 -2.97 17.05 -6.07
N ALA A 304 -3.94 17.16 -5.16
CA ALA A 304 -3.70 17.52 -3.76
C ALA A 304 -2.69 16.56 -3.09
N TYR A 305 -2.86 15.25 -3.30
CA TYR A 305 -1.97 14.25 -2.72
C TYR A 305 -0.61 14.14 -3.41
N TYR A 306 -0.59 13.93 -4.73
CA TYR A 306 0.64 13.61 -5.48
C TYR A 306 1.51 14.82 -5.76
N ARG A 307 0.93 16.02 -5.79
CA ARG A 307 1.62 17.30 -6.09
C ARG A 307 2.58 17.14 -7.28
N PRO A 308 2.03 16.84 -8.48
CA PRO A 308 2.82 16.41 -9.64
C PRO A 308 3.75 17.52 -10.14
N VAL A 309 4.96 17.15 -10.55
CA VAL A 309 5.97 18.05 -11.11
C VAL A 309 6.22 17.66 -12.57
N GLY A 310 5.78 18.52 -13.50
CA GLY A 310 6.01 18.30 -14.94
C GLY A 310 5.11 17.23 -15.58
N TYR A 311 4.01 16.86 -14.95
CA TYR A 311 2.96 16.01 -15.52
C TYR A 311 1.59 16.32 -14.89
N ARG A 312 0.51 15.78 -15.46
CA ARG A 312 -0.89 15.98 -15.00
C ARG A 312 -1.59 14.63 -14.84
N PHE A 313 -2.75 14.64 -14.18
CA PHE A 313 -3.59 13.45 -14.03
C PHE A 313 -4.00 12.82 -15.38
N GLU A 314 -4.21 13.64 -16.41
CA GLU A 314 -4.51 13.15 -17.77
C GLU A 314 -3.38 12.29 -18.36
N ASP A 315 -2.11 12.61 -18.03
CA ASP A 315 -0.96 11.81 -18.48
C ASP A 315 -0.97 10.41 -17.84
N VAL A 316 -1.51 10.29 -16.62
CA VAL A 316 -1.67 9.01 -15.90
C VAL A 316 -2.76 8.16 -16.57
N LYS A 317 -3.91 8.77 -16.89
CA LYS A 317 -5.00 8.10 -17.62
C LYS A 317 -4.54 7.61 -18.98
N GLU A 318 -3.90 8.47 -19.75
CA GLU A 318 -3.36 8.13 -21.08
C GLU A 318 -2.34 6.98 -20.99
N SER A 319 -1.48 6.97 -19.97
CA SER A 319 -0.53 5.88 -19.76
C SER A 319 -1.20 4.52 -19.52
N LEU A 320 -2.26 4.49 -18.70
CA LEU A 320 -3.02 3.27 -18.46
C LEU A 320 -3.81 2.81 -19.68
N LYS A 321 -4.40 3.75 -20.43
CA LYS A 321 -5.12 3.45 -21.66
C LYS A 321 -4.20 2.80 -22.70
N ARG A 322 -3.00 3.37 -22.91
CA ARG A 322 -1.98 2.77 -23.79
C ARG A 322 -1.57 1.38 -23.34
N ALA A 323 -1.41 1.16 -22.04
CA ALA A 323 -1.11 -0.19 -21.54
C ALA A 323 -2.21 -1.19 -21.94
N GLY A 324 -3.48 -0.79 -21.88
CA GLY A 324 -4.59 -1.61 -22.37
C GLY A 324 -4.54 -1.86 -23.89
N GLU A 325 -4.27 -0.81 -24.68
CA GLU A 325 -4.15 -0.87 -26.16
C GLU A 325 -3.00 -1.79 -26.62
N GLU A 326 -1.89 -1.80 -25.90
CA GLU A 326 -0.73 -2.69 -26.12
C GLU A 326 -0.93 -4.10 -25.54
N GLY A 327 -2.09 -4.37 -24.91
CA GLY A 327 -2.38 -5.67 -24.34
C GLY A 327 -1.59 -5.99 -23.07
N LEU A 328 -1.14 -5.01 -22.31
CA LEU A 328 -0.57 -5.25 -20.97
C LEU A 328 -1.68 -5.50 -19.95
N TYR A 329 -1.35 -6.21 -18.87
CA TYR A 329 -2.24 -6.28 -17.70
C TYR A 329 -1.97 -5.07 -16.80
N SER A 330 -2.84 -4.07 -16.89
CA SER A 330 -2.76 -2.84 -16.11
C SER A 330 -3.57 -2.94 -14.81
N SER A 331 -3.02 -2.35 -13.76
CA SER A 331 -3.64 -2.31 -12.43
C SER A 331 -3.36 -0.98 -11.76
N ILE A 332 -4.12 -0.68 -10.71
CA ILE A 332 -3.82 0.44 -9.80
C ILE A 332 -3.55 -0.05 -8.39
N ASN A 333 -2.63 0.63 -7.68
CA ASN A 333 -2.61 0.65 -6.22
C ASN A 333 -3.48 1.82 -5.77
N LEU A 334 -4.70 1.55 -5.29
CA LEU A 334 -5.59 2.56 -4.74
C LEU A 334 -5.31 2.75 -3.24
N LEU A 335 -4.83 3.94 -2.86
CA LEU A 335 -4.51 4.31 -1.49
C LEU A 335 -5.80 4.60 -0.69
N CYS A 336 -6.17 3.69 0.19
CA CYS A 336 -7.43 3.67 0.92
C CYS A 336 -7.32 4.38 2.28
N LEU A 337 -8.12 5.44 2.43
CA LEU A 337 -8.45 6.07 3.71
C LEU A 337 -9.98 6.02 3.89
N PRO A 338 -10.51 5.27 4.88
CA PRO A 338 -11.94 5.26 5.17
C PRO A 338 -12.48 6.65 5.50
N GLY A 339 -13.68 6.95 5.03
CA GLY A 339 -14.31 8.25 5.17
C GLY A 339 -13.84 9.29 4.14
N MET A 340 -12.97 8.93 3.19
CA MET A 340 -12.50 9.79 2.11
C MET A 340 -12.72 9.13 0.75
N ILE A 341 -12.09 7.98 0.49
CA ILE A 341 -12.15 7.33 -0.85
C ILE A 341 -13.49 6.65 -1.14
N ASP A 342 -14.26 6.37 -0.10
CA ASP A 342 -15.58 5.74 -0.11
C ASP A 342 -16.72 6.78 -0.12
N ARG A 343 -16.41 8.03 -0.47
CA ARG A 343 -17.42 9.08 -0.66
C ARG A 343 -17.99 9.05 -2.07
N GLU A 344 -19.27 9.38 -2.22
CA GLU A 344 -20.03 9.35 -3.48
C GLU A 344 -19.22 9.88 -4.68
N ARG A 345 -18.64 11.09 -4.57
CA ARG A 345 -17.83 11.71 -5.63
C ARG A 345 -16.61 10.88 -6.01
N GLU A 346 -15.91 10.34 -5.01
CA GLU A 346 -14.67 9.58 -5.20
C GLU A 346 -14.97 8.20 -5.81
N VAL A 347 -16.08 7.58 -5.41
CA VAL A 347 -16.57 6.31 -6.01
C VAL A 347 -16.95 6.52 -7.47
N GLU A 348 -17.77 7.52 -7.78
CA GLU A 348 -18.16 7.85 -9.16
C GLU A 348 -16.94 8.13 -10.05
N ALA A 349 -16.00 8.94 -9.55
CA ALA A 349 -14.78 9.28 -10.28
C ALA A 349 -13.88 8.06 -10.49
N LEU A 350 -13.77 7.15 -9.51
CA LEU A 350 -13.02 5.91 -9.66
C LEU A 350 -13.65 4.99 -10.70
N LEU A 351 -14.98 4.82 -10.68
CA LEU A 351 -15.69 4.01 -11.68
C LEU A 351 -15.48 4.58 -13.10
N ALA A 352 -15.57 5.90 -13.26
CA ALA A 352 -15.27 6.56 -14.53
C ALA A 352 -13.83 6.33 -14.97
N PHE A 353 -12.85 6.52 -14.07
CA PHE A 353 -11.43 6.28 -14.33
C PHE A 353 -11.14 4.84 -14.76
N VAL A 354 -11.75 3.86 -14.08
CA VAL A 354 -11.62 2.43 -14.41
C VAL A 354 -12.16 2.14 -15.81
N ARG A 355 -13.37 2.62 -16.13
CA ARG A 355 -14.01 2.42 -17.43
C ARG A 355 -13.24 3.12 -18.56
N GLU A 356 -12.73 4.32 -18.32
CA GLU A 356 -11.97 5.10 -19.30
C GLU A 356 -10.61 4.46 -19.63
N THR A 357 -9.94 3.91 -18.61
CA THR A 357 -8.59 3.34 -18.77
C THR A 357 -8.59 1.87 -19.16
N GLY A 358 -9.68 1.14 -18.90
CA GLY A 358 -9.77 -0.30 -19.15
C GLY A 358 -8.83 -1.13 -18.27
N LEU A 359 -8.41 -0.61 -17.11
CA LEU A 359 -7.57 -1.35 -16.17
C LEU A 359 -8.26 -2.62 -15.67
N ARG A 360 -7.50 -3.66 -15.36
CA ARG A 360 -8.04 -5.00 -15.05
C ARG A 360 -8.01 -5.36 -13.57
N LEU A 361 -7.33 -4.57 -12.74
CA LEU A 361 -7.20 -4.87 -11.31
C LEU A 361 -7.07 -3.59 -10.45
N ILE A 362 -7.91 -3.50 -9.43
CA ILE A 362 -7.78 -2.52 -8.35
C ILE A 362 -7.14 -3.22 -7.15
N GLN A 363 -5.89 -2.84 -6.85
CA GLN A 363 -5.19 -3.28 -5.65
C GLN A 363 -5.46 -2.28 -4.53
N LEU A 364 -6.22 -2.70 -3.53
CA LEU A 364 -6.52 -1.88 -2.36
C LEU A 364 -5.27 -1.82 -1.46
N ARG A 365 -4.90 -0.62 -1.02
CA ARG A 365 -3.73 -0.37 -0.16
C ARG A 365 -4.11 0.53 0.98
N ASN A 366 -4.00 0.07 2.22
CA ASN A 366 -4.21 0.96 3.35
C ASN A 366 -3.19 2.12 3.28
N LEU A 367 -3.70 3.36 3.27
CA LEU A 367 -2.84 4.54 3.24
C LEU A 367 -2.17 4.73 4.60
N ASN A 368 -0.85 4.61 4.64
CA ASN A 368 -0.07 4.74 5.86
C ASN A 368 0.27 6.21 6.15
N ILE A 369 -0.62 6.90 6.85
CA ILE A 369 -0.44 8.30 7.26
C ILE A 369 -1.34 8.64 8.45
N ASP A 370 -0.92 9.59 9.28
CA ASP A 370 -1.79 10.22 10.28
C ASP A 370 -2.96 10.93 9.55
N PRO A 371 -4.24 10.60 9.84
CA PRO A 371 -5.36 11.28 9.22
C PRO A 371 -5.38 12.78 9.50
N GLU A 372 -4.85 13.25 10.62
CA GLU A 372 -4.74 14.69 10.90
C GLU A 372 -3.66 15.39 10.09
N VAL A 373 -2.68 14.67 9.54
CA VAL A 373 -1.73 15.24 8.57
C VAL A 373 -2.35 15.29 7.18
N LEU A 374 -3.08 14.24 6.80
CA LEU A 374 -3.62 14.12 5.45
C LEU A 374 -4.82 15.04 5.23
N LEU A 375 -5.87 14.90 6.05
CA LEU A 375 -7.19 15.47 5.78
C LEU A 375 -7.17 17.00 5.58
N PRO A 376 -6.40 17.80 6.35
CA PRO A 376 -6.32 19.25 6.12
C PRO A 376 -5.68 19.64 4.77
N LYS A 377 -4.95 18.73 4.12
CA LYS A 377 -4.28 18.93 2.83
C LYS A 377 -5.10 18.39 1.65
N MET A 378 -6.25 17.76 1.92
CA MET A 378 -7.17 17.22 0.91
C MET A 378 -8.32 18.20 0.65
N PRO A 379 -9.09 18.05 -0.46
CA PRO A 379 -10.32 18.81 -0.63
C PRO A 379 -11.29 18.56 0.53
N ASP A 380 -12.18 19.52 0.79
CA ASP A 380 -13.13 19.39 1.90
C ASP A 380 -14.01 18.14 1.71
N LEU A 381 -14.00 17.26 2.70
CA LEU A 381 -14.77 16.02 2.70
C LEU A 381 -16.27 16.26 2.50
N ALA A 382 -16.80 17.39 2.99
CA ALA A 382 -18.21 17.73 2.80
C ALA A 382 -18.56 18.00 1.33
N SER A 383 -17.58 18.44 0.52
CA SER A 383 -17.74 18.66 -0.93
C SER A 383 -17.69 17.38 -1.76
N MET A 384 -17.33 16.25 -1.15
CA MET A 384 -17.18 14.95 -1.84
C MET A 384 -18.45 14.07 -1.74
N GLY A 385 -19.53 14.59 -1.17
CA GLY A 385 -20.75 13.81 -0.89
C GLY A 385 -20.63 12.97 0.39
N LYS A 386 -21.60 12.08 0.61
CA LYS A 386 -21.66 11.24 1.81
C LYS A 386 -20.62 10.11 1.72
N ALA A 387 -20.06 9.72 2.86
CA ALA A 387 -19.31 8.48 2.96
C ALA A 387 -20.28 7.30 2.92
N LEU A 388 -20.08 6.39 1.98
CA LEU A 388 -20.87 5.17 1.82
C LEU A 388 -20.43 4.07 2.80
N GLY A 389 -19.18 4.16 3.26
CA GLY A 389 -18.51 3.12 4.02
C GLY A 389 -17.70 2.19 3.10
N MET A 390 -16.54 1.77 3.59
CA MET A 390 -15.59 0.95 2.81
C MET A 390 -16.16 -0.41 2.33
N ARG A 391 -17.12 -1.01 3.06
CA ARG A 391 -17.79 -2.24 2.60
C ARG A 391 -18.65 -1.98 1.37
N GLU A 392 -19.56 -1.00 1.45
CA GLU A 392 -20.41 -0.62 0.31
C GLU A 392 -19.56 -0.14 -0.87
N PHE A 393 -18.45 0.57 -0.61
CA PHE A 393 -17.49 0.93 -1.65
C PHE A 393 -16.97 -0.31 -2.40
N ILE A 394 -16.50 -1.34 -1.68
CA ILE A 394 -16.00 -2.58 -2.29
C ILE A 394 -17.13 -3.32 -3.02
N ASP A 395 -18.32 -3.41 -2.43
CA ASP A 395 -19.48 -4.07 -3.03
C ASP A 395 -19.97 -3.34 -4.28
N THR A 396 -19.88 -2.01 -4.30
CA THR A 396 -20.16 -1.18 -5.47
C THR A 396 -19.16 -1.47 -6.59
N LEU A 397 -17.86 -1.58 -6.30
CA LEU A 397 -16.88 -1.95 -7.32
C LEU A 397 -17.19 -3.32 -7.93
N HIS A 398 -17.51 -4.33 -7.12
CA HIS A 398 -17.91 -5.65 -7.64
C HIS A 398 -19.17 -5.61 -8.52
N ARG A 399 -20.12 -4.72 -8.20
CA ARG A 399 -21.39 -4.58 -8.91
C ARG A 399 -21.26 -3.79 -10.22
N GLU A 400 -20.48 -2.72 -10.20
CA GLU A 400 -20.44 -1.70 -11.26
C GLU A 400 -19.33 -1.90 -12.30
N VAL A 401 -18.28 -2.65 -11.94
CA VAL A 401 -17.15 -3.04 -12.80
C VAL A 401 -16.77 -4.52 -12.57
N PRO A 402 -17.70 -5.49 -12.73
CA PRO A 402 -17.49 -6.89 -12.38
C PRO A 402 -16.35 -7.59 -13.13
N GLU A 403 -15.92 -7.05 -14.27
CA GLU A 403 -14.79 -7.51 -15.07
C GLU A 403 -13.43 -7.14 -14.45
N VAL A 404 -13.40 -6.20 -13.51
CA VAL A 404 -12.19 -5.70 -12.86
C VAL A 404 -11.96 -6.47 -11.57
N ALA A 405 -10.82 -7.14 -11.47
CA ALA A 405 -10.46 -7.84 -10.25
C ALA A 405 -10.23 -6.84 -9.10
N ILE A 406 -10.63 -7.22 -7.90
CA ILE A 406 -10.27 -6.52 -6.67
C ILE A 406 -9.29 -7.41 -5.91
N GLY A 407 -8.21 -6.83 -5.39
CA GLY A 407 -7.21 -7.60 -4.67
C GLY A 407 -6.19 -6.73 -3.98
N ASN A 408 -5.05 -7.36 -3.68
CA ASN A 408 -3.89 -6.72 -3.08
C ASN A 408 -2.59 -7.14 -3.75
N PHE A 409 -2.54 -8.10 -4.66
CA PHE A 409 -1.25 -8.58 -5.18
C PHE A 409 -1.17 -8.52 -6.70
N THR A 410 0.04 -8.28 -7.21
CA THR A 410 0.34 -8.46 -8.62
C THR A 410 0.08 -9.92 -8.98
N ARG A 411 -0.59 -10.17 -10.10
CA ARG A 411 -1.00 -11.52 -10.50
C ARG A 411 0.04 -12.13 -11.45
N PRO A 412 0.42 -13.40 -11.26
CA PRO A 412 1.30 -14.12 -12.18
C PRO A 412 0.50 -14.53 -13.42
N ILE A 413 0.23 -13.56 -14.28
CA ILE A 413 -0.51 -13.81 -15.53
C ILE A 413 0.31 -14.71 -16.46
N LYS A 414 -0.36 -15.35 -17.42
CA LYS A 414 0.33 -16.04 -18.51
C LYS A 414 0.71 -15.03 -19.58
N ARG A 415 2.00 -14.96 -19.90
CA ARG A 415 2.53 -14.11 -20.98
C ARG A 415 1.87 -14.50 -22.31
N GLY A 416 1.43 -13.51 -23.08
CA GLY A 416 0.74 -13.72 -24.37
C GLY A 416 -0.75 -14.08 -24.30
N MET A 417 -1.33 -14.30 -23.11
CA MET A 417 -2.79 -14.49 -22.97
C MET A 417 -3.57 -13.19 -22.85
N VAL A 418 -2.89 -12.04 -22.87
CA VAL A 418 -3.54 -10.74 -22.72
C VAL A 418 -3.93 -10.21 -24.10
N ALA A 419 -4.93 -10.85 -24.71
CA ALA A 419 -5.62 -10.33 -25.87
C ALA A 419 -7.10 -10.75 -25.84
N ARG A 420 -7.96 -9.72 -25.79
CA ARG A 420 -9.44 -9.69 -25.70
C ARG A 420 -10.01 -9.81 -24.29
#